data_AF-A0A166VFZ6-F1
#
_entry.id   AF-A0A166VFZ6-F1
#
_cell.length_a   1.000
_cell.length_b   1.000
_cell.length_c   1.000
_cell.angle_alpha   90.00
_cell.angle_beta   90.00
_cell.angle_gamma   90.00
#
_symmetry.space_group_name_H-M   'P 1'
#
loop_
_entity.id
_entity.type
_entity.pdbx_description
1 polymer ?
#
loop_
_entity_poly.entity_id
_entity_poly.type
_entity_poly.pdbx_seq_one_letter_code
_entity_poly.pdbx_strand_id
1 'polypeptide(L)'
;FMHTDILFNSPRLHFSCEQKLVILRWGKALGALNVPSLYAIERFQQQAHEALDDPTEKVISAAGHVFYINNPVKLIAKDYANTDPCRQMRSYPEFTENTVNEAWQADKWLYNIPDTVLKPMIRDHDGKDFYIFELMLCYDQRWFIPEHFFDMNGARWAVGWLATESPVC
;
A
#
# COMPACT_ATOMS: atom_id res chain seq x y z
N PHE A 1 -25.78 3.68 10.45
CA PHE A 1 -25.26 2.50 9.74
C PHE A 1 -23.82 2.20 10.12
N MET A 2 -22.84 3.03 9.78
CA MET A 2 -21.41 2.79 10.03
C MET A 2 -21.04 2.40 11.48
N HIS A 3 -21.48 3.15 12.50
CA HIS A 3 -21.14 2.83 13.90
C HIS A 3 -21.66 1.47 14.38
N THR A 4 -22.88 1.13 13.97
CA THR A 4 -23.51 -0.16 14.29
C THR A 4 -22.80 -1.30 13.55
N ASP A 5 -22.36 -1.05 12.32
CA ASP A 5 -21.57 -1.99 11.54
C ASP A 5 -20.21 -2.28 12.21
N ILE A 6 -19.48 -1.24 12.62
CA ILE A 6 -18.20 -1.35 13.34
C ILE A 6 -18.38 -2.16 14.64
N LEU A 7 -19.46 -1.92 15.39
CA LEU A 7 -19.76 -2.69 16.60
C LEU A 7 -19.93 -4.18 16.26
N PHE A 8 -20.73 -4.49 15.24
CA PHE A 8 -21.08 -5.86 14.87
C PHE A 8 -19.98 -6.63 14.14
N ASN A 9 -19.00 -5.93 13.57
CA ASN A 9 -17.84 -6.48 12.88
C ASN A 9 -16.52 -6.21 13.65
N SER A 10 -16.61 -5.97 14.96
CA SER A 10 -15.42 -5.78 15.78
C SER A 10 -14.55 -7.06 15.79
N PRO A 11 -13.24 -6.97 15.48
CA PRO A 11 -12.38 -8.15 15.34
C PRO A 11 -12.29 -9.04 16.59
N ARG A 12 -12.58 -8.48 17.76
CA ARG A 12 -12.45 -9.17 19.05
C ARG A 12 -13.80 -9.52 19.67
N LEU A 13 -14.91 -9.17 19.03
CA LEU A 13 -16.24 -9.31 19.59
C LEU A 13 -17.20 -9.86 18.53
N HIS A 14 -17.44 -11.16 18.60
CA HIS A 14 -18.37 -11.83 17.70
C HIS A 14 -19.78 -11.81 18.28
N PHE A 15 -20.70 -11.14 17.57
CA PHE A 15 -22.12 -11.18 17.91
C PHE A 15 -22.84 -12.19 17.02
N SER A 16 -23.61 -13.08 17.64
CA SER A 16 -24.59 -13.92 16.92
C SER A 16 -25.71 -13.06 16.32
N CYS A 17 -26.43 -13.60 15.34
CA CYS A 17 -27.60 -12.94 14.76
C CYS A 17 -28.61 -12.49 15.83
N GLU A 18 -28.90 -13.37 16.79
CA GLU A 18 -29.79 -13.07 17.93
C GLU A 18 -29.26 -11.93 18.81
N GLN A 19 -27.95 -11.92 19.10
CA GLN A 19 -27.34 -10.85 19.89
C GLN A 19 -27.41 -9.51 19.17
N LYS A 20 -27.10 -9.47 17.86
CA LYS A 20 -27.23 -8.25 17.04
C LYS A 20 -28.66 -7.72 17.09
N LEU A 21 -29.64 -8.61 16.93
CA LEU A 21 -31.05 -8.27 16.94
C LEU A 21 -31.52 -7.75 18.31
N VAL A 22 -31.09 -8.37 19.41
CA VAL A 22 -31.36 -7.90 20.77
C VAL A 22 -30.76 -6.51 21.02
N ILE A 23 -29.51 -6.27 20.59
CA ILE A 23 -28.85 -4.96 20.74
C ILE A 23 -29.62 -3.86 20.01
N LEU A 24 -30.06 -4.12 18.78
CA LEU A 24 -30.89 -3.17 18.02
C LEU A 24 -32.24 -2.92 18.70
N ARG A 25 -32.92 -3.99 19.14
CA ARG A 25 -34.19 -3.86 19.88
C ARG A 25 -34.02 -3.08 21.17
N TRP A 26 -32.93 -3.31 21.90
CA TRP A 26 -32.61 -2.61 23.13
C TRP A 26 -32.34 -1.13 22.89
N GLY A 27 -31.54 -0.78 21.87
CA GLY A 27 -31.34 0.62 21.48
C GLY A 27 -32.65 1.32 21.13
N LYS A 28 -33.55 0.64 20.41
CA LYS A 28 -34.89 1.16 20.09
C LYS A 28 -35.75 1.35 21.35
N ALA A 29 -35.72 0.41 22.28
CA ALA A 29 -36.46 0.49 23.54
C ALA A 29 -35.97 1.64 24.44
N LEU A 30 -34.68 1.97 24.39
CA LEU A 30 -34.07 3.11 25.08
C LEU A 30 -34.34 4.46 24.39
N GLY A 31 -35.11 4.48 23.29
CA GLY A 31 -35.47 5.71 22.59
C GLY A 31 -34.42 6.21 21.60
N ALA A 32 -33.45 5.39 21.21
CA ALA A 32 -32.50 5.78 20.16
C ALA A 32 -33.25 6.04 18.84
N LEU A 33 -32.95 7.18 18.21
CA LEU A 33 -33.50 7.55 16.92
C LEU A 33 -32.71 6.85 15.80
N ASN A 34 -33.38 6.54 14.69
CA ASN A 34 -32.77 5.98 13.47
C ASN A 34 -32.01 4.65 13.67
N VAL A 35 -32.49 3.78 14.57
CA VAL A 35 -31.91 2.44 14.74
C VAL A 35 -32.14 1.63 13.45
N PRO A 36 -31.07 1.16 12.78
CA PRO A 36 -31.21 0.40 11.56
C PRO A 36 -31.84 -0.97 11.84
N SER A 37 -32.56 -1.52 10.85
CA SER A 37 -32.93 -2.93 10.90
C SER A 37 -31.69 -3.80 10.65
N LEU A 38 -31.72 -5.05 11.13
CA LEU A 38 -30.65 -6.00 10.87
C LEU A 38 -30.43 -6.19 9.35
N TYR A 39 -31.53 -6.33 8.61
CA TYR A 39 -31.51 -6.38 7.14
C TYR A 39 -30.81 -5.17 6.50
N ALA A 40 -31.05 -3.95 7.00
CA ALA A 40 -30.41 -2.76 6.44
C ALA A 40 -28.90 -2.73 6.72
N ILE A 41 -28.45 -3.31 7.84
CA ILE A 41 -27.02 -3.49 8.13
C ILE A 41 -26.43 -4.54 7.19
N GLU A 42 -27.05 -5.70 7.04
CA GLU A 42 -26.57 -6.77 6.15
C GLU A 42 -26.49 -6.30 4.69
N ARG A 43 -27.50 -5.54 4.22
CA ARG A 43 -27.48 -4.93 2.90
C ARG A 43 -26.33 -3.93 2.75
N PHE A 44 -26.10 -3.08 3.75
CA PHE A 44 -24.97 -2.16 3.76
C PHE A 44 -23.63 -2.90 3.72
N GLN A 45 -23.48 -3.97 4.51
CA GLN A 45 -22.29 -4.81 4.54
C GLN A 45 -22.02 -5.42 3.17
N GLN A 46 -23.04 -6.01 2.54
CA GLN A 46 -22.90 -6.59 1.20
C GLN A 46 -22.46 -5.53 0.18
N GLN A 47 -23.11 -4.37 0.17
CA GLN A 47 -22.73 -3.27 -0.73
C GLN A 47 -21.31 -2.77 -0.49
N ALA A 48 -20.89 -2.69 0.79
CA ALA A 48 -19.52 -2.32 1.14
C ALA A 48 -18.51 -3.38 0.68
N HIS A 49 -18.81 -4.67 0.86
CA HIS A 49 -17.99 -5.77 0.35
C HIS A 49 -17.85 -5.75 -1.17
N GLU A 50 -18.96 -5.55 -1.89
CA GLU A 50 -18.96 -5.42 -3.36
C GLU A 50 -18.15 -4.20 -3.83
N ALA A 51 -18.19 -3.09 -3.09
CA ALA A 51 -17.44 -1.88 -3.43
C ALA A 51 -15.94 -1.97 -3.15
N LEU A 52 -15.53 -2.65 -2.07
CA LEU A 52 -14.12 -2.72 -1.64
C LEU A 52 -13.34 -3.92 -2.20
N ASP A 53 -14.02 -4.83 -2.92
CA ASP A 53 -13.50 -6.08 -3.49
C ASP A 53 -12.85 -7.01 -2.44
N ASP A 54 -13.18 -8.30 -2.47
CA ASP A 54 -12.57 -9.27 -1.55
C ASP A 54 -11.22 -9.73 -2.10
N PRO A 55 -10.10 -9.54 -1.38
CA PRO A 55 -8.83 -10.09 -1.81
C PRO A 55 -8.79 -11.62 -1.68
N THR A 56 -9.71 -12.23 -0.93
CA THR A 56 -9.71 -13.65 -0.60
C THR A 56 -10.28 -14.49 -1.75
N GLU A 57 -9.46 -15.37 -2.30
CA GLU A 57 -9.84 -16.31 -3.35
C GLU A 57 -9.93 -17.73 -2.80
N LYS A 58 -11.00 -18.44 -3.13
CA LYS A 58 -11.16 -19.85 -2.79
C LYS A 58 -10.40 -20.71 -3.80
N VAL A 59 -9.43 -21.47 -3.32
CA VAL A 59 -8.60 -22.37 -4.14
C VAL A 59 -8.85 -23.82 -3.73
N ILE A 60 -9.11 -24.69 -4.69
CA ILE A 60 -9.29 -26.12 -4.46
C ILE A 60 -8.02 -26.83 -4.94
N SER A 61 -7.36 -27.58 -4.06
CA SER A 61 -6.17 -28.34 -4.46
C SER A 61 -6.54 -29.55 -5.33
N ALA A 62 -5.54 -30.11 -6.01
CA ALA A 62 -5.72 -31.34 -6.79
C ALA A 62 -6.24 -32.53 -5.94
N ALA A 63 -5.98 -32.51 -4.62
CA ALA A 63 -6.48 -33.51 -3.68
C ALA A 63 -7.90 -33.21 -3.14
N GLY A 64 -8.53 -32.12 -3.57
CA GLY A 64 -9.89 -31.72 -3.16
C GLY A 64 -9.96 -30.88 -1.88
N HIS A 65 -8.84 -30.48 -1.29
CA HIS A 65 -8.84 -29.61 -0.12
C HIS A 65 -9.16 -28.16 -0.50
N VAL A 66 -10.00 -27.51 0.29
CA VAL A 66 -10.37 -26.10 0.11
C VAL A 66 -9.43 -25.21 0.92
N PHE A 67 -8.80 -24.26 0.24
CA PHE A 67 -7.99 -23.20 0.80
C PHE A 67 -8.61 -21.84 0.47
N TYR A 68 -8.33 -20.85 1.31
CA TYR A 68 -8.67 -19.45 1.08
C TYR A 68 -7.36 -18.68 1.07
N ILE A 69 -7.03 -18.04 -0.04
CA ILE A 69 -5.76 -17.36 -0.26
C ILE A 69 -6.05 -15.90 -0.57
N ASN A 70 -5.39 -14.99 0.13
CA ASN A 70 -5.48 -13.58 -0.22
C ASN A 70 -4.61 -13.30 -1.43
N ASN A 71 -5.17 -12.63 -2.43
CA ASN A 71 -4.46 -12.14 -3.59
C ASN A 71 -3.47 -11.06 -3.15
N PRO A 72 -2.15 -11.30 -3.24
CA PRO A 72 -1.15 -10.39 -2.71
C PRO A 72 -1.13 -9.05 -3.45
N VAL A 73 -1.46 -9.03 -4.74
CA VAL A 73 -1.51 -7.80 -5.54
C VAL A 73 -2.63 -6.89 -5.02
N LYS A 74 -3.82 -7.45 -4.77
CA LYS A 74 -4.95 -6.69 -4.21
C LYS A 74 -4.65 -6.17 -2.81
N LEU A 75 -3.93 -6.96 -1.99
CA LEU A 75 -3.55 -6.55 -0.64
C LEU A 75 -2.57 -5.38 -0.67
N ILE A 76 -1.50 -5.49 -1.47
CA ILE A 76 -0.49 -4.43 -1.63
C ILE A 76 -1.15 -3.15 -2.17
N ALA A 77 -2.06 -3.26 -3.15
CA ALA A 77 -2.80 -2.11 -3.67
C ALA A 77 -3.62 -1.39 -2.58
N LYS A 78 -4.24 -2.15 -1.65
CA LYS A 78 -4.96 -1.58 -0.51
C LYS A 78 -4.02 -0.88 0.48
N ASP A 79 -2.83 -1.44 0.72
CA ASP A 79 -1.82 -0.81 1.58
C ASP A 79 -1.29 0.50 0.97
N TYR A 80 -1.09 0.55 -0.35
CA TYR A 80 -0.73 1.79 -1.06
C TYR A 80 -1.86 2.82 -1.09
N ALA A 81 -3.12 2.38 -1.18
CA ALA A 81 -4.27 3.28 -1.17
C ALA A 81 -4.52 3.92 0.21
N ASN A 82 -4.04 3.28 1.28
CA ASN A 82 -4.16 3.80 2.63
C ASN A 82 -2.92 4.65 3.00
N THR A 83 -3.14 5.93 3.27
CA THR A 83 -2.08 6.91 3.56
C THR A 83 -1.19 6.52 4.75
N ASP A 84 -1.76 5.91 5.80
CA ASP A 84 -1.02 5.58 7.02
C ASP A 84 0.03 4.47 6.82
N PRO A 85 -0.32 3.26 6.33
CA PRO A 85 0.67 2.24 6.01
C PRO A 85 1.57 2.68 4.86
N CYS A 86 1.03 3.34 3.82
CA CYS A 86 1.83 3.81 2.69
C CYS A 86 2.99 4.74 3.13
N ARG A 87 2.80 5.55 4.18
CA ARG A 87 3.88 6.42 4.74
C ARG A 87 4.99 5.64 5.43
N GLN A 88 4.70 4.44 5.93
CA GLN A 88 5.67 3.58 6.60
C GLN A 88 6.38 2.64 5.63
N MET A 89 5.85 2.46 4.42
CA MET A 89 6.44 1.62 3.39
C MET A 89 7.74 2.22 2.84
N ARG A 90 8.79 1.39 2.79
CA ARG A 90 10.06 1.73 2.16
C ARG A 90 10.01 1.32 0.69
N SER A 91 10.07 2.31 -0.20
CA SER A 91 9.97 2.10 -1.66
C SER A 91 11.30 2.24 -2.40
N TYR A 92 12.37 2.59 -1.70
CA TYR A 92 13.71 2.73 -2.23
C TYR A 92 14.68 1.93 -1.37
N PRO A 93 15.74 1.36 -1.97
CA PRO A 93 16.84 0.81 -1.20
C PRO A 93 17.53 1.93 -0.42
N GLU A 94 18.10 1.59 0.73
CA GLU A 94 18.89 2.48 1.57
C GLU A 94 20.34 1.98 1.60
N PHE A 95 21.28 2.84 1.26
CA PHE A 95 22.69 2.56 1.44
C PHE A 95 23.09 2.89 2.88
N THR A 96 23.62 1.89 3.58
CA THR A 96 24.23 2.06 4.90
C THR A 96 25.66 1.56 4.86
N GLU A 97 26.60 2.32 5.45
CA GLU A 97 28.03 2.05 5.27
C GLU A 97 28.50 0.73 5.90
N ASN A 98 27.97 0.35 7.06
CA ASN A 98 28.57 -0.72 7.88
C ASN A 98 27.59 -1.68 8.55
N THR A 99 26.28 -1.45 8.51
CA THR A 99 25.29 -2.30 9.18
C THR A 99 23.99 -2.39 8.40
N VAL A 100 23.48 -3.63 8.27
CA VAL A 100 22.16 -3.92 7.71
C VAL A 100 21.27 -4.32 8.88
N ASN A 101 20.31 -3.46 9.24
CA ASN A 101 19.30 -3.77 10.26
C ASN A 101 17.99 -4.23 9.64
N GLU A 102 17.72 -3.78 8.42
CA GLU A 102 16.43 -3.92 7.75
C GLU A 102 16.59 -4.41 6.32
N ALA A 103 15.54 -5.03 5.77
CA ALA A 103 15.61 -5.63 4.44
C ALA A 103 15.91 -4.62 3.31
N TRP A 104 15.50 -3.35 3.48
CA TRP A 104 15.78 -2.27 2.51
C TRP A 104 17.21 -1.75 2.54
N GLN A 105 17.99 -2.13 3.56
CA GLN A 105 19.40 -1.79 3.68
C GLN A 105 20.32 -2.86 3.08
N ALA A 106 19.75 -3.97 2.61
CA ALA A 106 20.53 -5.07 2.06
C ALA A 106 21.10 -4.69 0.68
N ASP A 107 22.39 -4.92 0.49
CA ASP A 107 23.11 -4.75 -0.79
C ASP A 107 22.39 -5.40 -1.97
N LYS A 108 21.70 -6.53 -1.74
CA LYS A 108 20.94 -7.21 -2.78
C LYS A 108 19.88 -6.31 -3.41
N TRP A 109 19.20 -5.47 -2.61
CA TRP A 109 18.18 -4.56 -3.13
C TRP A 109 18.84 -3.42 -3.92
N LEU A 110 19.93 -2.84 -3.41
CA LEU A 110 20.60 -1.72 -4.06
C LEU A 110 21.33 -2.12 -5.35
N TYR A 111 22.02 -3.26 -5.37
CA TYR A 111 22.96 -3.59 -6.45
C TYR A 111 22.55 -4.77 -7.33
N ASN A 112 21.66 -5.66 -6.86
CA ASN A 112 21.37 -6.92 -7.57
C ASN A 112 19.96 -7.00 -8.17
N ILE A 113 19.11 -6.00 -7.92
CA ILE A 113 17.77 -5.92 -8.54
C ILE A 113 17.88 -5.10 -9.81
N PRO A 114 17.27 -5.54 -10.94
CA PRO A 114 17.24 -4.74 -12.15
C PRO A 114 16.60 -3.38 -11.91
N ASP A 115 17.19 -2.31 -12.43
CA ASP A 115 16.72 -0.93 -12.22
C ASP A 115 15.25 -0.73 -12.64
N THR A 116 14.80 -1.46 -13.66
CA THR A 116 13.43 -1.43 -14.17
C THR A 116 12.39 -1.98 -13.19
N VAL A 117 12.80 -2.72 -12.16
CA VAL A 117 11.93 -3.27 -11.11
C VAL A 117 11.86 -2.33 -9.91
N LEU A 118 12.88 -1.50 -9.71
CA LEU A 118 12.89 -0.49 -8.66
C LEU A 118 11.91 0.63 -9.00
N LYS A 119 11.64 1.47 -7.99
CA LYS A 119 10.77 2.63 -8.19
C LYS A 119 11.41 3.59 -9.21
N PRO A 120 10.74 3.85 -10.36
CA PRO A 120 11.39 4.49 -11.50
C PRO A 120 11.42 6.02 -11.42
N MET A 121 10.85 6.62 -10.37
CA MET A 121 10.60 8.04 -10.33
C MET A 121 10.71 8.58 -8.90
N ILE A 122 11.35 9.74 -8.76
CA ILE A 122 11.27 10.58 -7.56
C ILE A 122 10.47 11.84 -7.87
N ARG A 123 9.83 12.38 -6.83
CA ARG A 123 9.24 13.71 -6.85
C ARG A 123 10.04 14.59 -5.92
N ASP A 124 10.54 15.71 -6.45
CA ASP A 124 11.28 16.70 -5.69
C ASP A 124 10.33 17.58 -4.86
N HIS A 125 10.90 18.36 -3.94
CA HIS A 125 10.18 19.28 -3.05
C HIS A 125 9.36 20.32 -3.81
N ASP A 126 9.83 20.76 -4.99
CA ASP A 126 9.12 21.69 -5.88
C ASP A 126 7.98 21.01 -6.68
N GLY A 127 7.74 19.72 -6.45
CA GLY A 127 6.71 18.94 -7.15
C GLY A 127 7.10 18.48 -8.55
N LYS A 128 8.36 18.66 -8.95
CA LYS A 128 8.89 18.18 -10.22
C LYS A 128 9.21 16.68 -10.15
N ASP A 129 8.82 15.96 -11.19
CA ASP A 129 9.07 14.54 -11.32
C ASP A 129 10.36 14.30 -12.12
N PHE A 130 11.15 13.35 -11.67
CA PHE A 130 12.36 12.87 -12.34
C PHE A 130 12.28 11.36 -12.48
N TYR A 131 12.51 10.86 -13.69
CA TYR A 131 12.46 9.44 -14.01
C TYR A 131 13.85 8.89 -14.29
N ILE A 132 13.99 7.58 -14.06
CA ILE A 132 15.15 6.82 -14.52
C ILE A 132 15.26 6.88 -16.05
N PHE A 133 16.49 6.83 -16.56
CA PHE A 133 16.84 6.89 -17.98
C PHE A 133 16.39 8.15 -18.74
N GLU A 134 15.98 9.19 -18.02
CA GLU A 134 15.69 10.51 -18.60
C GLU A 134 16.78 11.52 -18.26
N LEU A 135 17.06 12.42 -19.22
CA LEU A 135 18.07 13.46 -19.04
C LEU A 135 17.57 14.52 -18.04
N MET A 136 18.33 14.77 -16.98
CA MET A 136 18.06 15.79 -15.97
C MET A 136 19.22 16.77 -15.81
N LEU A 137 18.90 18.02 -15.47
CA LEU A 137 19.87 19.05 -15.14
C LEU A 137 20.00 19.17 -13.62
N CYS A 138 21.18 18.89 -13.10
CA CYS A 138 21.53 19.05 -11.70
C CYS A 138 21.70 20.55 -11.35
N TYR A 139 21.58 20.90 -10.06
CA TYR A 139 21.74 22.30 -9.59
C TYR A 139 23.10 22.92 -9.92
N ASP A 140 24.12 22.07 -10.06
CA ASP A 140 25.48 22.44 -10.46
C ASP A 140 25.65 22.56 -11.99
N GLN A 141 24.55 22.63 -12.73
CA GLN A 141 24.51 22.78 -14.20
C GLN A 141 25.07 21.59 -14.98
N ARG A 142 25.15 20.40 -14.35
CA ARG A 142 25.57 19.18 -15.02
C ARG A 142 24.37 18.38 -15.53
N TRP A 143 24.48 17.83 -16.73
CA TRP A 143 23.52 16.89 -17.27
C TRP A 143 23.78 15.49 -16.72
N PHE A 144 22.73 14.82 -16.28
CA PHE A 144 22.81 13.51 -15.63
C PHE A 144 21.66 12.62 -16.10
N ILE A 145 21.90 11.32 -16.21
CA ILE A 145 20.89 10.31 -16.53
C ILE A 145 20.89 9.29 -15.38
N PRO A 146 19.87 9.30 -14.50
CA PRO A 146 19.78 8.37 -13.38
C PRO A 146 19.40 6.96 -13.87
N GLU A 147 20.01 5.93 -13.31
CA GLU A 147 19.63 4.51 -13.50
C GLU A 147 18.64 4.08 -12.43
N HIS A 148 18.89 4.42 -11.17
CA HIS A 148 17.96 4.21 -10.06
C HIS A 148 18.22 5.21 -8.93
N PHE A 149 17.26 5.26 -7.99
CA PHE A 149 17.30 6.13 -6.82
C PHE A 149 17.44 5.30 -5.53
N PHE A 150 18.16 5.85 -4.56
CA PHE A 150 18.38 5.22 -3.26
C PHE A 150 18.41 6.26 -2.13
N ASP A 151 18.21 5.80 -0.90
CA ASP A 151 18.34 6.62 0.31
C ASP A 151 19.75 6.51 0.89
N MET A 152 20.34 7.63 1.30
CA MET A 152 21.59 7.65 2.06
C MET A 152 21.60 8.86 2.98
N ASN A 153 21.86 8.63 4.27
CA ASN A 153 21.94 9.67 5.30
C ASN A 153 20.69 10.58 5.35
N GLY A 154 19.50 10.00 5.13
CA GLY A 154 18.23 10.72 5.16
C GLY A 154 17.94 11.58 3.92
N ALA A 155 18.78 11.52 2.88
CA ALA A 155 18.57 12.19 1.61
C ALA A 155 18.40 11.18 0.46
N ARG A 156 17.76 11.63 -0.62
CA ARG A 156 17.57 10.86 -1.86
C ARG A 156 18.76 11.09 -2.78
N TRP A 157 19.36 10.00 -3.22
CA TRP A 157 20.49 9.97 -4.14
C TRP A 157 20.13 9.16 -5.39
N ALA A 158 20.96 9.29 -6.42
CA ALA A 158 20.83 8.53 -7.66
C ALA A 158 22.20 8.01 -8.09
N VAL A 159 22.20 6.80 -8.65
CA VAL A 159 23.32 6.26 -9.42
C VAL A 159 22.99 6.46 -10.89
N GLY A 160 23.99 6.75 -11.72
CA GLY A 160 23.78 6.91 -13.15
C GLY A 160 24.95 7.57 -13.85
N TRP A 161 24.67 8.10 -15.04
CA TRP A 161 25.70 8.57 -15.97
C TRP A 161 25.71 10.09 -16.09
N LEU A 162 26.91 10.67 -16.07
CA LEU A 162 27.10 12.05 -16.48
C LEU A 162 26.95 12.15 -17.99
N ALA A 163 26.04 13.00 -18.46
CA ALA A 163 25.87 13.26 -19.88
C ALA A 163 26.73 14.44 -20.30
N THR A 164 27.47 14.28 -21.38
CA THR A 164 28.24 15.35 -22.02
C THR A 164 27.67 15.65 -23.39
N GLU A 165 27.79 16.90 -23.83
CA GLU A 165 27.41 17.26 -25.18
C GLU A 165 28.31 16.53 -26.19
N SER A 166 27.68 15.86 -27.15
CA SER A 166 28.40 15.32 -28.30
C SER A 166 28.74 16.48 -29.25
N PRO A 167 29.99 16.61 -29.72
CA PRO A 167 30.36 17.61 -30.72
C PRO A 167 29.79 17.33 -32.11
N VAL A 168 29.06 16.23 -32.28
CA VAL A 168 28.47 15.82 -33.55
C VAL A 168 26.96 16.04 -33.50
N CYS A 169 26.53 17.14 -34.14
CA CYS A 169 25.18 17.33 -34.65
C CYS A 169 25.18 17.08 -36.16
#